data_AF-A0A258D3H2-F1
#
_entry.id   AF-A0A258D3H2-F1
#
_cell.length_a   1.000
_cell.length_b   1.000
_cell.length_c   1.000
_cell.angle_alpha   90.00
_cell.angle_beta   90.00
_cell.angle_gamma   90.00
#
_symmetry.space_group_name_H-M   'P 1'
#
loop_
_entity.id
_entity.type
_entity.pdbx_description
1 polymer ?
#
loop_
_entity_poly.entity_id
_entity_poly.type
_entity_poly.pdbx_seq_one_letter_code
_entity_poly.pdbx_strand_id
1 'polypeptide(L)'
;IIGATIMPHNLYLHSHLAISRLKEKLAEPGVLYRWSLWDTNISLFVAWFVNAAILVVAAAVFHPIFLKDGTVIQSFEDAYKTLVPILSQGAGLIFALALLVSGVASSTSATLAGQVVFEGFLKTEHVNPFLIRLWTRLVTMAPALIAILMHAQPVSILQP
;
A
#
# COMPACT_ATOMS: atom_id res chain seq x y z
N ILE A 1 1.30 -12.04 -2.73
CA ILE A 1 0.93 -11.84 -1.30
C ILE A 1 2.17 -11.50 -0.45
N ILE A 2 3.21 -12.35 -0.40
CA ILE A 2 4.38 -12.14 0.48
C ILE A 2 5.11 -10.79 0.26
N GLY A 3 5.38 -10.42 -1.00
CA GLY A 3 6.00 -9.12 -1.32
C GLY A 3 5.09 -7.91 -1.11
N ALA A 4 3.78 -8.11 -1.01
CA ALA A 4 2.82 -7.06 -0.68
C ALA A 4 2.68 -6.88 0.83
N THR A 5 2.90 -7.93 1.63
CA THR A 5 2.87 -7.86 3.10
C THR A 5 4.21 -7.44 3.70
N ILE A 6 5.34 -7.81 3.08
CA ILE A 6 6.68 -7.41 3.52
C ILE A 6 7.20 -6.38 2.53
N MET A 7 6.98 -5.11 2.86
CA MET A 7 7.43 -3.98 2.06
C MET A 7 8.83 -3.53 2.51
N PRO A 8 9.88 -3.67 1.66
CA PRO A 8 11.25 -3.36 2.06
C PRO A 8 11.42 -1.91 2.52
N HIS A 9 10.69 -0.98 1.91
CA HIS A 9 10.75 0.44 2.23
C HIS A 9 10.26 0.77 3.65
N ASN A 10 9.29 0.00 4.19
CA ASN A 10 8.85 0.16 5.57
C ASN A 10 9.92 -0.32 6.58
N LEU A 11 10.71 -1.33 6.23
CA LEU A 11 11.83 -1.76 7.08
C LEU A 11 12.89 -0.67 7.21
N TYR A 12 13.22 0.01 6.10
CA TYR A 12 14.18 1.13 6.12
C TYR A 12 13.66 2.33 6.91
N LEU A 13 12.39 2.73 6.69
CA LEU A 13 11.79 3.87 7.39
C LEU A 13 11.69 3.61 8.90
N HIS A 14 11.19 2.44 9.30
CA HIS A 14 11.02 2.10 10.71
C HIS A 14 12.36 1.94 11.44
N SER A 15 13.38 1.40 10.77
CA SER A 15 14.75 1.33 11.32
C SER A 15 15.34 2.72 11.54
N HIS A 16 15.13 3.65 10.60
CA HIS A 16 15.63 5.01 10.73
C HIS A 16 14.94 5.78 11.87
N LEU A 17 13.61 5.65 12.01
CA LEU A 17 12.84 6.26 13.10
C LEU A 17 13.20 5.69 14.47
N ALA A 18 13.50 4.39 14.56
CA ALA A 18 13.96 3.78 15.81
C ALA A 18 15.34 4.33 16.22
N ILE A 19 16.26 4.50 15.26
CA ILE A 19 17.60 5.05 15.50
C ILE A 19 17.53 6.54 15.89
N SER A 20 16.65 7.35 15.27
CA SER A 20 16.52 8.77 15.61
C SER A 20 16.01 8.96 17.04
N ARG A 21 14.99 8.20 17.47
CA ARG A 21 14.48 8.24 18.86
C ARG A 21 15.53 7.82 19.90
N LEU A 22 16.44 6.92 19.54
CA LEU A 22 17.56 6.52 20.39
C LEU A 22 18.62 7.63 20.51
N LYS A 23 18.92 8.32 19.40
CA LYS A 23 19.86 9.47 19.36
C LYS A 23 19.36 10.65 20.20
N GLU A 24 18.05 10.89 20.23
CA GLU A 24 17.43 11.95 21.03
C GLU A 24 17.33 11.60 22.54
N LYS A 25 17.82 10.43 22.97
CA LYS A 25 17.79 9.96 24.38
C LYS A 25 16.40 10.05 25.04
N LEU A 26 15.33 9.85 24.27
CA LEU A 26 13.95 10.01 24.76
C LEU A 26 13.56 8.99 25.85
N ALA A 27 14.22 7.83 25.92
CA ALA A 27 14.07 6.85 27.01
C ALA A 27 15.26 5.87 27.05
N GLU A 28 15.26 4.97 28.04
CA GLU A 28 16.20 3.84 28.08
C GLU A 28 16.02 2.91 26.85
N PRO A 29 17.12 2.42 26.24
CA PRO A 29 17.07 1.60 25.03
C PRO A 29 16.13 0.38 25.13
N GLY A 30 16.08 -0.27 26.30
CA GLY A 30 15.24 -1.46 26.52
C GLY A 30 13.74 -1.16 26.53
N VAL A 31 13.33 0.00 27.04
CA VAL A 31 11.92 0.43 27.06
C VAL A 31 11.49 0.85 25.66
N LEU A 32 12.34 1.62 24.96
CA LEU A 32 12.10 2.07 23.60
C LEU A 32 11.92 0.88 22.63
N TYR A 33 12.75 -0.15 22.78
CA TYR A 33 12.65 -1.39 22.00
C TYR A 33 11.33 -2.12 22.25
N ARG A 34 10.92 -2.28 23.51
CA ARG A 34 9.65 -2.94 23.86
C ARG A 34 8.45 -2.20 23.28
N TRP A 35 8.43 -0.86 23.36
CA TRP A 35 7.35 -0.07 22.76
C TRP A 35 7.32 -0.18 21.23
N SER A 36 8.48 -0.15 20.58
CA SER A 36 8.58 -0.32 19.13
C SER A 36 8.09 -1.71 18.67
N LEU A 37 8.39 -2.76 19.44
CA LEU A 37 7.85 -4.10 19.17
C LEU A 37 6.33 -4.16 19.30
N TRP A 38 5.77 -3.56 20.35
CA TRP A 38 4.31 -3.52 20.52
C TRP A 38 3.62 -2.74 19.40
N ASP A 39 4.15 -1.57 19.04
CA ASP A 39 3.64 -0.74 17.94
C ASP A 39 3.65 -1.49 16.60
N THR A 40 4.77 -2.16 16.31
CA THR A 40 4.93 -2.97 15.08
C THR A 40 3.98 -4.18 15.08
N ASN A 41 3.90 -4.92 16.20
CA ASN A 41 3.05 -6.10 16.29
C ASN A 41 1.57 -5.76 16.15
N ILE A 42 1.11 -4.70 16.81
CA ILE A 42 -0.28 -4.24 16.71
C ILE A 42 -0.57 -3.80 15.27
N SER A 43 0.31 -3.02 14.66
CA SER A 43 0.16 -2.56 13.28
C SER A 43 0.12 -3.72 12.28
N LEU A 44 1.01 -4.70 12.42
CA LEU A 44 1.03 -5.91 11.58
C LEU A 44 -0.22 -6.78 11.80
N PHE A 45 -0.69 -6.90 13.04
CA PHE A 45 -1.91 -7.64 13.35
C PHE A 45 -3.15 -7.02 12.70
N VAL A 46 -3.28 -5.69 12.77
CA VAL A 46 -4.36 -4.95 12.10
C VAL A 46 -4.25 -5.12 10.58
N ALA A 47 -3.06 -4.99 10.00
CA ALA A 47 -2.87 -5.20 8.56
C ALA A 47 -3.23 -6.63 8.12
N TRP A 48 -2.84 -7.64 8.91
CA TRP A 48 -3.23 -9.03 8.68
C TRP A 48 -4.75 -9.20 8.75
N PHE A 49 -5.40 -8.61 9.76
CA PHE A 49 -6.86 -8.69 9.93
C PHE A 49 -7.60 -8.07 8.74
N VAL A 50 -7.17 -6.89 8.28
CA VAL A 50 -7.77 -6.23 7.11
C VAL A 50 -7.57 -7.05 5.84
N ASN A 51 -6.36 -7.58 5.61
CA ASN A 51 -6.09 -8.43 4.44
C ASN A 51 -6.94 -9.71 4.46
N ALA A 52 -7.10 -10.33 5.63
CA ALA A 52 -7.98 -11.49 5.80
C ALA A 52 -9.45 -11.12 5.53
N ALA A 53 -9.92 -9.98 6.04
CA ALA A 53 -11.28 -9.50 5.80
C ALA A 53 -11.55 -9.26 4.30
N ILE A 54 -10.61 -8.62 3.58
CA ILE A 54 -10.71 -8.41 2.12
C ILE A 54 -10.80 -9.76 1.40
N LEU A 55 -9.98 -10.74 1.79
CA LEU A 55 -10.00 -12.08 1.18
C LEU A 55 -11.31 -12.81 1.45
N VAL A 56 -11.84 -12.75 2.67
CA VAL A 56 -13.13 -13.34 3.03
C VAL A 56 -14.28 -12.66 2.27
N VAL A 57 -14.29 -11.33 2.15
CA VAL A 57 -15.30 -10.60 1.38
C VAL A 57 -15.21 -10.95 -0.11
N ALA A 58 -14.00 -10.98 -0.68
CA ALA A 58 -13.79 -11.37 -2.06
C ALA A 58 -14.29 -12.80 -2.32
N ALA A 59 -13.99 -13.74 -1.41
CA ALA A 59 -14.49 -15.11 -1.49
C ALA A 59 -16.03 -15.15 -1.39
N ALA A 60 -16.63 -14.47 -0.40
CA ALA A 60 -18.08 -14.49 -0.20
C ALA A 60 -18.87 -13.87 -1.37
N VAL A 61 -18.34 -12.81 -1.99
CA VAL A 61 -19.01 -12.09 -3.07
C VAL A 61 -18.73 -12.71 -4.44
N PHE A 62 -17.47 -13.06 -4.73
CA PHE A 62 -17.08 -13.50 -6.07
C PHE A 62 -17.19 -15.01 -6.29
N HIS A 63 -17.04 -15.84 -5.24
CA HIS A 63 -17.13 -17.30 -5.39
C HIS A 63 -18.52 -17.79 -5.84
N PRO A 64 -19.66 -17.26 -5.34
CA PRO A 64 -20.99 -17.66 -5.83
C PRO A 64 -21.25 -17.26 -7.29
N ILE A 65 -20.60 -16.20 -7.78
CA ILE A 65 -20.75 -15.68 -9.14
C ILE A 65 -19.95 -16.53 -10.12
N PHE A 66 -18.72 -16.87 -9.73
CA PHE A 66 -17.89 -17.83 -10.45
C PHE A 66 -18.61 -19.18 -10.63
N LEU A 67 -19.28 -19.67 -9.58
CA LEU A 67 -20.05 -20.93 -9.64
C LEU A 67 -21.28 -20.87 -10.56
N LYS A 68 -21.86 -19.68 -10.80
CA LYS A 68 -23.05 -19.52 -11.63
C LYS A 68 -22.73 -19.29 -13.11
N ASP A 69 -21.79 -18.39 -13.39
CA ASP A 69 -21.55 -17.90 -14.75
C ASP A 69 -20.14 -18.21 -15.28
N GLY A 70 -19.28 -18.84 -14.47
CA GLY A 70 -17.88 -19.13 -14.83
C GLY A 70 -17.03 -17.86 -15.08
N THR A 71 -17.56 -16.69 -14.76
CA THR A 71 -16.92 -15.39 -15.01
C THR A 71 -15.84 -15.14 -13.97
N VAL A 72 -14.61 -14.93 -14.45
CA VAL A 72 -13.47 -14.53 -13.61
C VAL A 72 -13.46 -13.01 -13.56
N ILE A 73 -13.72 -12.44 -12.38
CA ILE A 73 -13.65 -11.00 -12.15
C ILE A 73 -12.17 -10.61 -12.07
N GLN A 74 -11.66 -10.01 -13.14
CA GLN A 74 -10.24 -9.61 -13.24
C GLN A 74 -10.03 -8.10 -13.18
N SER A 75 -11.09 -7.29 -13.26
CA SER A 75 -11.00 -5.83 -13.23
C SER A 75 -11.64 -5.22 -11.99
N PHE A 76 -11.10 -4.08 -11.53
CA PHE A 76 -11.68 -3.29 -10.45
C PHE A 76 -13.08 -2.75 -10.80
N GLU A 77 -13.34 -2.54 -12.08
CA GLU A 77 -14.64 -2.05 -12.59
C GLU A 77 -15.72 -3.14 -12.48
N ASP A 78 -15.36 -4.39 -12.80
CA ASP A 78 -16.25 -5.54 -12.63
C ASP A 78 -16.51 -5.80 -11.15
N ALA A 79 -15.48 -5.71 -10.29
CA ALA A 79 -15.65 -5.82 -8.85
C ALA A 79 -16.65 -4.78 -8.29
N TYR A 80 -16.57 -3.52 -8.74
CA TYR A 80 -17.51 -2.47 -8.32
C TYR A 80 -18.94 -2.74 -8.80
N LYS A 81 -19.12 -3.06 -10.09
CA LYS A 81 -20.44 -3.37 -10.69
C LYS A 81 -21.11 -4.57 -10.03
N THR A 82 -20.31 -5.53 -9.58
CA THR A 82 -20.77 -6.74 -8.89
C THR A 82 -21.06 -6.51 -7.40
N LEU A 83 -20.31 -5.63 -6.71
CA LEU A 83 -20.55 -5.33 -5.30
C LEU A 83 -21.81 -4.49 -5.05
N VAL A 84 -22.10 -3.53 -5.93
CA VAL A 84 -23.24 -2.58 -5.78
C VAL A 84 -24.60 -3.27 -5.56
N PRO A 85 -24.99 -4.30 -6.33
CA PRO A 85 -26.29 -4.97 -6.12
C PRO A 85 -26.32 -5.89 -4.89
N ILE A 86 -25.17 -6.39 -4.43
CA ILE A 86 -25.09 -7.40 -3.34
C ILE A 86 -24.96 -6.75 -1.96
N LEU A 87 -24.21 -5.66 -1.86
CA LEU A 87 -23.79 -5.07 -0.58
C LEU A 87 -24.43 -3.70 -0.28
N SER A 88 -25.34 -3.23 -1.15
CA SER A 88 -25.98 -1.90 -1.18
C SER A 88 -25.12 -0.79 -1.81
N GLN A 89 -25.79 0.26 -2.32
CA GLN A 89 -25.15 1.44 -2.94
C GLN A 89 -24.13 2.14 -2.02
N GLY A 90 -24.33 2.08 -0.70
CA GLY A 90 -23.41 2.66 0.28
C GLY A 90 -22.07 1.93 0.39
N ALA A 91 -22.07 0.61 0.25
CA ALA A 91 -20.83 -0.19 0.35
C ALA A 91 -19.87 0.06 -0.83
N GLY A 92 -20.40 0.26 -2.04
CA GLY A 92 -19.59 0.63 -3.21
C GLY A 92 -18.88 1.98 -3.02
N LEU A 93 -19.56 2.96 -2.41
CA LEU A 93 -18.96 4.26 -2.09
C LEU A 93 -17.86 4.14 -1.02
N ILE A 94 -18.10 3.36 0.03
CA ILE A 94 -17.10 3.10 1.08
C ILE A 94 -15.86 2.41 0.49
N PHE A 95 -16.06 1.44 -0.41
CA PHE A 95 -14.95 0.76 -1.09
C PHE A 95 -14.13 1.72 -1.97
N ALA A 96 -14.79 2.53 -2.80
CA ALA A 96 -14.12 3.50 -3.65
C ALA A 96 -13.35 4.55 -2.82
N LEU A 97 -13.95 5.04 -1.73
CA LEU A 97 -13.32 5.98 -0.81
C LEU A 97 -12.12 5.34 -0.10
N ALA A 98 -12.26 4.09 0.36
CA ALA A 98 -11.18 3.35 1.01
C ALA A 98 -10.00 3.12 0.06
N LEU A 99 -10.25 2.77 -1.21
CA LEU A 99 -9.22 2.64 -2.24
C LEU A 99 -8.49 3.97 -2.48
N LEU A 100 -9.23 5.08 -2.55
CA LEU A 100 -8.64 6.40 -2.75
C LEU A 100 -7.76 6.81 -1.57
N VAL A 101 -8.26 6.64 -0.34
CA VAL A 101 -7.51 6.95 0.89
C VAL A 101 -6.27 6.06 1.00
N SER A 102 -6.37 4.77 0.67
CA SER A 102 -5.24 3.83 0.64
C SER A 102 -4.16 4.27 -0.35
N GLY A 103 -4.55 4.71 -1.55
CA GLY A 103 -3.61 5.22 -2.56
C GLY A 103 -2.86 6.47 -2.09
N VAL A 104 -3.56 7.40 -1.43
CA VAL A 104 -2.94 8.61 -0.86
C VAL A 104 -1.97 8.24 0.27
N ALA A 105 -2.37 7.35 1.19
CA ALA A 105 -1.54 6.92 2.31
C ALA A 105 -0.28 6.15 1.87
N SER A 106 -0.40 5.29 0.85
CA SER A 106 0.74 4.55 0.28
C SER A 106 1.73 5.50 -0.44
N SER A 107 1.21 6.52 -1.13
CA SER A 107 2.07 7.50 -1.80
C SER A 107 2.91 8.31 -0.81
N THR A 108 2.38 8.67 0.35
CA THR A 108 3.14 9.46 1.35
C THR A 108 4.22 8.61 2.02
N SER A 109 3.94 7.39 2.45
CA SER A 109 4.95 6.51 3.06
C SER A 109 6.07 6.16 2.08
N ALA A 110 5.75 5.91 0.80
CA ALA A 110 6.73 5.66 -0.25
C ALA A 110 7.69 6.85 -0.44
N THR A 111 7.19 8.09 -0.35
CA THR A 111 8.05 9.28 -0.48
C THR A 111 8.99 9.49 0.70
N LEU A 112 8.52 9.21 1.93
CA LEU A 112 9.36 9.27 3.13
C LEU A 112 10.45 8.20 3.11
N ALA A 113 10.09 6.96 2.74
CA ALA A 113 11.07 5.90 2.62
C ALA A 113 12.07 6.18 1.49
N GLY A 114 11.61 6.76 0.37
CA GLY A 114 12.49 7.22 -0.70
C GLY A 114 13.50 8.24 -0.20
N GLN A 115 13.08 9.24 0.59
CA GLN A 115 13.98 10.23 1.19
C GLN A 115 15.02 9.58 2.09
N VAL A 116 14.61 8.71 3.02
CA VAL A 116 15.52 7.99 3.92
C VAL A 116 16.55 7.18 3.14
N VAL A 117 16.13 6.51 2.06
CA VAL A 117 17.03 5.74 1.19
C VAL A 117 17.99 6.67 0.45
N PHE A 118 17.51 7.76 -0.17
CA PHE A 118 18.36 8.70 -0.90
C PHE A 118 19.39 9.39 0.02
N GLU A 119 18.97 9.85 1.21
CA GLU A 119 19.87 10.44 2.20
C GLU A 119 20.89 9.42 2.71
N GLY A 120 20.46 8.18 2.97
CA GLY A 120 21.33 7.10 3.42
C GLY A 120 22.37 6.65 2.38
N PHE A 121 21.99 6.54 1.10
CA PHE A 121 22.89 6.08 0.04
C PHE A 121 23.79 7.19 -0.53
N LEU A 122 23.26 8.41 -0.70
CA LEU A 122 24.01 9.52 -1.29
C LEU A 122 24.80 10.32 -0.24
N LYS A 123 24.57 10.09 1.07
CA LYS A 123 25.15 10.87 2.20
C LYS A 123 24.93 12.38 2.07
N THR A 124 23.94 12.78 1.30
CA THR A 124 23.60 14.19 1.08
C THR A 124 22.50 14.56 2.06
N GLU A 125 22.82 15.38 3.06
CA GLU A 125 21.86 15.79 4.12
C GLU A 125 20.71 16.69 3.63
N HIS A 126 20.78 17.22 2.40
CA HIS A 126 19.87 18.28 1.92
C HIS A 126 19.32 18.01 0.53
N VAL A 127 18.60 16.88 0.34
CA VAL A 127 17.88 16.64 -0.91
C VAL A 127 16.47 17.19 -0.79
N ASN A 128 16.04 18.04 -1.72
CA ASN A 128 14.70 18.64 -1.67
C ASN A 128 13.61 17.54 -1.71
N PRO A 129 12.78 17.39 -0.65
CA PRO A 129 11.68 16.43 -0.55
C PRO A 129 10.73 16.44 -1.75
N PHE A 130 10.43 17.64 -2.27
CA PHE A 130 9.53 17.82 -3.40
C PHE A 130 10.13 17.31 -4.71
N LEU A 131 11.44 17.46 -4.88
CA LEU A 131 12.11 17.06 -6.11
C LEU A 131 12.15 15.53 -6.21
N ILE A 132 12.53 14.83 -5.14
CA ILE A 132 12.48 13.36 -5.08
C ILE A 132 11.04 12.87 -5.31
N ARG A 133 10.06 13.48 -4.65
CA ARG A 133 8.64 13.11 -4.80
C ARG A 133 8.15 13.30 -6.24
N LEU A 134 8.54 14.38 -6.90
CA LEU A 134 8.14 14.65 -8.28
C LEU A 134 8.80 13.63 -9.23
N TRP A 135 10.11 13.40 -9.10
CA TRP A 135 10.84 12.44 -9.93
C TRP A 135 10.32 11.02 -9.77
N THR A 136 10.21 10.54 -8.53
CA THR A 136 9.69 9.18 -8.25
C THR A 136 8.27 8.99 -8.77
N ARG A 137 7.42 10.01 -8.66
CA ARG A 137 6.05 9.97 -9.20
C ARG A 137 6.03 9.98 -10.74
N LEU A 138 6.86 10.78 -11.39
CA LEU A 138 6.97 10.81 -12.85
C LEU A 138 7.47 9.46 -13.39
N VAL A 139 8.52 8.90 -12.79
CA VAL A 139 9.10 7.62 -13.19
C VAL A 139 8.11 6.47 -12.96
N THR A 140 7.36 6.48 -11.87
CA THR A 140 6.36 5.43 -11.59
C THR A 140 5.07 5.57 -12.40
N MET A 141 4.64 6.80 -12.73
CA MET A 141 3.46 7.03 -13.57
C MET A 141 3.74 6.85 -15.07
N ALA A 142 4.97 7.07 -15.54
CA ALA A 142 5.28 7.00 -16.97
C ALA A 142 4.92 5.66 -17.63
N PRO A 143 5.25 4.47 -17.07
CA PRO A 143 4.87 3.18 -17.65
C PRO A 143 3.35 3.01 -17.76
N ALA A 144 2.62 3.42 -16.70
CA ALA A 144 1.17 3.36 -16.67
C ALA A 144 0.55 4.32 -17.71
N LEU A 145 1.11 5.52 -17.87
CA LEU A 145 0.65 6.50 -18.84
C LEU A 145 0.85 6.01 -20.27
N ILE A 146 2.02 5.44 -20.57
CA ILE A 146 2.35 4.85 -21.87
C ILE A 146 1.38 3.71 -22.20
N ALA A 147 1.13 2.82 -21.23
CA ALA A 147 0.18 1.73 -21.40
C ALA A 147 -1.25 2.20 -21.72
N ILE A 148 -1.74 3.22 -21.02
CA ILE A 148 -3.07 3.80 -21.27
C ILE A 148 -3.13 4.41 -22.68
N LEU A 149 -2.09 5.15 -23.09
CA LEU A 149 -2.00 5.72 -24.43
C LEU A 149 -2.00 4.64 -25.52
N MET A 150 -1.41 3.48 -25.24
CA MET A 150 -1.41 2.31 -26.11
C MET A 150 -2.73 1.50 -26.06
N HIS A 151 -3.76 1.95 -25.34
CA HIS A 151 -5.01 1.23 -25.10
C HIS A 151 -4.81 -0.18 -24.50
N ALA A 152 -3.69 -0.40 -23.79
CA ALA A 152 -3.45 -1.66 -23.10
C ALA A 152 -4.38 -1.79 -21.88
N GLN A 153 -4.93 -2.97 -21.66
CA GLN A 153 -5.77 -3.24 -20.49
C GLN A 153 -4.92 -3.14 -19.21
N PRO A 154 -5.30 -2.33 -18.19
CA PRO A 154 -4.50 -2.13 -16.98
C PRO A 154 -4.17 -3.43 -16.23
N VAL A 155 -5.03 -4.45 -16.39
CA VAL A 155 -4.94 -5.75 -15.73
C VAL A 155 -3.78 -6.59 -16.30
N SER A 156 -3.47 -6.49 -17.58
CA SER A 156 -2.38 -7.27 -18.21
C SER A 156 -0.98 -6.81 -17.80
N ILE A 157 -0.87 -5.67 -17.12
CA ILE A 157 0.40 -5.09 -16.64
C ILE A 157 0.70 -5.51 -15.18
N LEU A 158 -0.33 -5.95 -14.46
CA LEU A 158 -0.25 -6.35 -13.05
C LEU A 158 -0.17 -7.87 -12.85
N GLN A 159 -0.33 -8.67 -13.91
CA GLN A 159 -0.12 -10.11 -13.86
C GLN A 159 1.38 -10.41 -14.04
N PRO A 160 2.00 -11.19 -13.14
CA PRO A 160 3.37 -11.69 -13.34
C PRO A 160 3.44 -12.72 -14.48
#